data_AF-A0A3P7J5V7-F1
#
_entry.id   AF-A0A3P7J5V7-F1
#
_cell.length_a   1.000
_cell.length_b   1.000
_cell.length_c   1.000
_cell.angle_alpha   90.00
_cell.angle_beta   90.00
_cell.angle_gamma   90.00
#
_symmetry.space_group_name_H-M   'P 1'
#
loop_
_entity.id
_entity.type
_entity.pdbx_description
1 polymer ?
#
loop_
_entity_poly.entity_id
_entity_poly.type
_entity_poly.pdbx_seq_one_letter_code
_entity_poly.pdbx_strand_id
1 'polypeptide(L)' 'MPFNSGRHVSVTLEIKFRQVHSDEGGRFTHNYRPVQPLNGRRILYRPSSFDKNFLCGGQQASNILAAIAVTMIAYLL' A
#
# COMPACT_ATOMS: atom_id res chain seq x y z
N MET A 1 -14.25 -1.12 2.81
CA MET A 1 -13.39 -0.98 1.61
C MET A 1 -12.34 0.06 1.92
N PRO A 2 -11.03 -0.16 1.67
CA PRO A 2 -10.03 0.82 2.04
C PRO A 2 -10.14 2.04 1.12
N PHE A 3 -10.32 3.21 1.72
CA PHE A 3 -10.39 4.50 1.03
C PHE A 3 -8.96 4.93 0.67
N ASN A 4 -8.61 4.85 -0.62
CA ASN A 4 -7.34 5.37 -1.10
C ASN A 4 -7.52 6.88 -1.28
N SER A 5 -6.68 7.69 -0.64
CA SER A 5 -6.80 9.15 -0.68
C SER A 5 -6.56 9.63 -2.11
N GLY A 6 -7.64 9.99 -2.81
CA GLY A 6 -7.57 10.60 -4.13
C GLY A 6 -6.81 11.92 -4.03
N ARG A 7 -5.97 12.22 -5.03
CA ARG A 7 -5.36 13.55 -5.10
C ARG A 7 -6.47 14.55 -5.46
N HIS A 8 -6.61 15.59 -4.65
CA HIS A 8 -7.48 16.71 -5.00
C HIS A 8 -6.88 17.46 -6.18
N VAL A 9 -7.69 17.61 -7.23
CA VAL A 9 -7.37 18.41 -8.41
C VAL A 9 -8.40 19.53 -8.51
N SER A 10 -7.96 20.73 -8.91
CA SER A 10 -8.86 21.87 -9.11
C SER A 10 -9.81 21.61 -10.28
N VAL A 11 -11.08 21.98 -10.12
CA VAL A 11 -12.13 21.83 -11.15
C VAL A 11 -11.72 22.48 -12.47
N THR A 12 -11.00 23.60 -12.44
CA THR A 12 -10.48 24.28 -13.63
C THR A 12 -9.53 23.39 -14.44
N LEU A 13 -8.73 22.55 -13.78
CA LEU A 13 -7.83 21.62 -14.46
C LEU A 13 -8.60 20.43 -15.05
N GLU A 14 -9.64 19.96 -14.37
CA GLU A 14 -10.50 18.90 -14.93
C GLU A 14 -11.24 19.35 -16.19
N ILE A 15 -11.72 20.60 -16.22
CA ILE A 15 -12.38 21.18 -17.39
C ILE A 15 -11.41 21.23 -18.58
N LYS A 16 -10.16 21.65 -18.35
CA LYS A 16 -9.13 21.68 -19.40
C LYS A 16 -8.85 20.29 -19.97
N PHE A 17 -8.83 19.24 -19.14
CA PHE A 17 -8.66 17.86 -19.61
C PHE A 17 -9.79 17.41 -20.54
N ARG A 18 -11.02 17.85 -20.28
CA ARG A 18 -12.20 17.50 -21.10
C ARG A 18 -12.27 18.25 -22.44
N GLN A 19 -11.40 19.22 -22.65
CA GLN A 19 -11.31 20.01 -23.89
C GLN A 19 -10.32 19.44 -24.91
N VAL A 20 -9.68 18.30 -24.61
CA VAL A 20 -8.80 17.61 -25.57
C VAL A 20 -9.65 17.04 -26.71
N HIS A 21 -9.21 17.26 -27.95
CA HIS A 21 -9.87 16.76 -29.16
C HIS A 21 -9.05 15.61 -29.77
N SER A 22 -9.74 14.63 -30.35
CA SER A 22 -9.13 13.57 -31.18
C SER A 22 -8.85 14.14 -32.57
N ASP A 23 -7.86 13.57 -33.28
CA ASP A 23 -7.57 13.88 -34.69
C ASP A 23 -8.78 13.60 -35.60
N GLU A 24 -9.72 12.79 -35.14
CA GLU A 24 -10.99 12.43 -35.79
C GLU A 24 -12.09 13.50 -35.60
N GLY A 25 -11.77 14.65 -34.99
CA GLY A 25 -12.68 15.80 -34.83
C GLY A 25 -13.67 15.72 -33.66
N GLY A 26 -13.59 14.67 -32.84
CA GLY A 26 -14.45 14.49 -31.66
C GLY A 26 -13.81 14.96 -30.35
N ARG A 27 -14.65 15.29 -29.35
CA ARG A 27 -14.18 15.50 -27.97
C ARG A 27 -13.62 14.18 -27.41
N PHE A 28 -12.42 14.21 -26.87
CA PHE A 28 -11.74 13.05 -26.29
C PHE A 28 -12.34 12.72 -24.92
N THR A 29 -13.53 12.11 -24.94
CA THR A 29 -14.30 11.72 -23.75
C THR A 29 -14.39 10.21 -23.64
N HIS A 30 -14.51 9.69 -22.42
CA HIS A 30 -14.76 8.26 -22.13
C HIS A 30 -13.65 7.29 -22.60
N ASN A 31 -12.39 7.74 -22.62
CA ASN A 31 -11.23 6.92 -22.98
C ASN A 31 -10.75 6.03 -21.82
N TYR A 32 -11.64 5.23 -21.27
CA TYR A 32 -11.32 4.25 -20.24
C TYR A 32 -11.63 2.85 -20.72
N ARG A 33 -10.76 1.90 -20.36
CA ARG A 33 -11.04 0.49 -20.54
C ARG A 33 -12.01 0.03 -19.44
N PRO A 34 -13.03 -0.78 -19.75
CA PRO A 34 -13.89 -1.36 -18.73
C PRO A 34 -13.12 -2.19 -17.71
N VAL A 35 -13.69 -2.33 -16.51
CA VAL A 35 -13.15 -3.20 -15.46
C VAL A 35 -12.97 -4.61 -16.02
N GLN A 36 -11.77 -5.17 -15.82
CA GLN A 36 -11.42 -6.50 -16.32
C GLN A 36 -11.60 -7.55 -15.21
N PRO A 37 -11.92 -8.80 -15.55
CA PRO A 37 -12.08 -9.86 -14.57
C PRO A 37 -10.77 -10.16 -13.83
N LEU A 38 -10.88 -10.54 -12.56
CA LEU A 38 -9.71 -10.80 -11.72
C LEU A 38 -9.06 -12.17 -12.00
N ASN A 39 -9.78 -13.15 -12.55
CA ASN A 39 -9.25 -14.47 -12.92
C ASN A 39 -8.41 -15.13 -11.80
N GLY A 40 -8.92 -15.12 -10.56
CA GLY A 40 -8.23 -15.68 -9.39
C GLY A 40 -7.14 -14.80 -8.78
N ARG A 41 -6.86 -13.62 -9.33
CA ARG A 41 -5.90 -12.66 -8.74
C ARG A 41 -6.45 -12.10 -7.42
N ARG A 42 -5.60 -12.07 -6.39
CA ARG A 42 -5.89 -11.48 -5.08
C ARG A 42 -5.27 -10.08 -4.98
N ILE A 43 -6.06 -9.10 -4.55
CA ILE A 43 -5.58 -7.73 -4.29
C ILE A 43 -5.21 -7.63 -2.82
N LEU A 44 -3.94 -7.39 -2.53
CA LEU A 44 -3.45 -7.16 -1.18
C LEU A 44 -3.40 -5.66 -0.91
N TYR A 45 -4.08 -5.21 0.14
CA TYR A 45 -4.06 -3.82 0.56
C TYR A 45 -2.98 -3.60 1.64
N ARG A 46 -2.12 -2.60 1.43
CA ARG A 46 -1.17 -2.14 2.45
C ARG A 46 -1.62 -0.78 2.98
N PRO A 47 -2.07 -0.68 4.24
CA PRO A 47 -2.34 0.61 4.86
C PRO A 47 -1.04 1.42 4.97
N SER A 48 -1.11 2.73 4.76
CA SER A 48 0.03 3.64 4.93
C SER A 48 0.54 3.70 6.38
N SER A 49 -0.30 3.35 7.35
CA SER A 49 0.03 3.23 8.78
C SER A 49 0.64 1.88 9.16
N PHE A 50 0.98 1.02 8.19
CA PHE A 50 1.49 -0.32 8.48
C PHE A 50 2.90 -0.26 9.08
N ASP A 51 2.98 -0.51 10.39
CA ASP A 51 4.21 -0.45 11.17
C ASP A 51 5.24 -1.48 10.66
N LYS A 52 6.42 -0.99 10.28
CA LYS A 52 7.55 -1.82 9.83
C LYS A 52 8.09 -2.70 10.97
N ASN A 53 7.88 -2.31 12.22
CA ASN A 53 8.32 -3.06 13.40
C ASN A 53 7.63 -4.42 13.53
N PHE A 54 6.43 -4.57 12.96
CA PHE A 54 5.71 -5.84 12.95
C PHE A 54 6.31 -6.87 11.97
N LEU A 55 6.90 -6.43 10.86
CA LEU A 55 7.53 -7.32 9.86
C LEU A 55 8.95 -7.73 10.24
N CYS A 56 9.68 -6.87 10.94
CA CYS A 56 11.08 -7.11 11.31
C CYS A 56 11.26 -7.84 12.65
N GLY A 57 10.21 -8.47 13.20
CA GLY A 57 10.34 -9.30 14.40
C GLY A 57 10.67 -8.49 15.65
N GLY A 58 9.84 -7.50 15.96
CA GLY A 58 9.87 -6.77 17.23
C GLY A 58 9.54 -7.66 18.42
N GLN A 59 10.45 -8.57 18.78
CA GLN A 59 10.67 -9.13 20.13
C GLN A 59 11.89 -10.10 20.14
N GLN A 60 12.96 -9.85 19.37
CA GLN A 60 14.16 -10.72 19.40
C GLN A 60 15.03 -10.49 20.65
N ALA A 61 14.98 -9.30 21.26
CA ALA A 61 15.85 -8.93 22.37
C ALA A 61 15.59 -9.72 23.67
N SER A 62 14.34 -10.08 23.96
CA SER A 62 14.00 -10.81 25.18
C SER A 62 14.54 -12.24 25.18
N ASN A 63 14.54 -12.90 24.01
CA ASN A 63 15.00 -14.28 23.89
C ASN A 63 16.51 -14.40 24.08
N ILE A 64 17.28 -13.42 23.58
CA ILE A 64 18.73 -13.38 23.75
C ILE A 64 19.11 -13.13 25.21
N LEU A 65 18.46 -12.16 25.88
CA LEU A 65 18.68 -11.88 27.30
C LEU A 65 18.33 -13.07 28.19
N ALA A 66 17.22 -13.76 27.91
CA ALA A 66 16.84 -14.97 28.63
C ALA A 66 17.87 -16.10 28.46
N ALA A 67 18.38 -16.32 27.24
CA ALA A 67 19.40 -17.33 26.97
C ALA A 67 20.70 -17.07 27.75
N ILE A 68 21.16 -15.80 27.78
CA ILE A 68 22.36 -15.40 28.53
C ILE A 68 22.14 -15.63 30.04
N ALA A 69 20.98 -15.24 30.58
CA ALA A 69 20.67 -15.44 31.99
C ALA A 69 20.66 -16.93 32.38
N VAL A 70 20.06 -17.80 31.55
CA VAL A 70 20.05 -19.26 31.78
C VAL A 70 21.47 -19.83 31.76
N THR A 71 22.31 -19.42 30.81
CA THR A 71 23.71 -19.88 30.77
C THR A 71 24.53 -19.44 31.99
N MET A 72 24.31 -18.22 32.48
CA MET A 72 24.99 -17.72 33.67
C MET A 72 24.53 -18.44 34.94
N ILE A 73 23.24 -18.72 35.07
CA ILE A 73 22.69 -19.50 36.20
C ILE A 73 23.23 -20.93 36.17
N ALA A 74 23.28 -21.58 35.00
CA ALA A 74 23.83 -22.92 34.83
C ALA A 74 25.35 -22.99 35.09
N TYR A 75 26.08 -21.89 34.89
CA TYR A 75 27.52 -21.83 35.22
C TYR A 75 27.78 -21.65 36.73
N LEU A 76 26.82 -21.07 37.45
CA LEU A 76 26.93 -20.77 38.89
C LEU A 76 26.35 -21.88 39.80
N LEU A 77 25.61 -22.83 39.23
CA LEU A 77 25.10 -24.04 39.88
C LEU A 77 26.06 -25.22 39.68
#